data_AF-A0A178I062-F1
#
_entry.id   AF-A0A178I062-F1
#
_cell.length_a   1.000
_cell.length_b   1.000
_cell.length_c   1.000
_cell.angle_alpha   90.00
_cell.angle_beta   90.00
_cell.angle_gamma   90.00
#
_symmetry.space_group_name_H-M   'P 1'
#
loop_
_entity.id
_entity.type
_entity.pdbx_description
1 polymer ?
#
loop_
_entity_poly.entity_id
_entity_poly.type
_entity_poly.pdbx_seq_one_letter_code
_entity_poly.pdbx_strand_id
1 'polypeptide(L)' 'MTDFLTVKAKRTFSHGKELKTKRSDPFDVEAGEARQLESLGYVEIVGKVEKVDEPETHAETPVITGERKPRKAKANADD' A
#
# COMPACT_ATOMS: atom_id res chain seq x y z
N MET A 1 -24.37 -2.86 -18.01
CA MET A 1 -23.52 -4.07 -18.03
C MET A 1 -22.34 -3.71 -17.15
N THR A 2 -22.09 -4.46 -16.07
CA THR A 2 -20.99 -4.15 -15.16
C THR A 2 -19.70 -4.69 -15.74
N ASP A 3 -18.71 -3.82 -15.91
CA ASP A 3 -17.37 -4.22 -16.35
C ASP A 3 -16.58 -4.75 -15.14
N PHE A 4 -15.98 -5.93 -15.31
CA PHE A 4 -15.11 -6.55 -14.31
C PHE A 4 -13.67 -6.55 -14.82
N LEU A 5 -12.74 -6.23 -13.91
CA LEU A 5 -11.31 -6.25 -14.17
C LEU A 5 -10.63 -7.27 -13.26
N THR A 6 -9.78 -8.09 -13.86
CA THR A 6 -8.94 -9.04 -13.12
C THR A 6 -7.79 -8.27 -12.46
N VAL A 7 -7.70 -8.34 -11.14
CA VAL A 7 -6.67 -7.68 -10.34
C VAL A 7 -5.86 -8.69 -9.53
N LYS A 8 -4.61 -8.35 -9.23
CA LYS A 8 -3.71 -9.14 -8.39
C LYS A 8 -3.31 -8.33 -7.16
N ALA A 9 -3.44 -8.91 -5.97
CA ALA A 9 -3.06 -8.24 -4.73
C ALA A 9 -1.54 -7.98 -4.66
N LYS A 10 -1.13 -6.73 -4.42
CA LYS A 10 0.27 -6.35 -4.19
C LYS A 10 0.65 -6.46 -2.71
N ARG A 11 -0.30 -6.25 -1.81
CA ARG A 11 -0.13 -6.32 -0.35
C ARG A 11 -1.35 -6.93 0.32
N THR A 12 -1.26 -7.16 1.62
CA THR A 12 -2.39 -7.68 2.41
C THR A 12 -3.38 -6.57 2.70
N PHE A 13 -4.64 -6.78 2.35
CA PHE A 13 -5.73 -5.84 2.62
C PHE A 13 -7.05 -6.58 2.80
N SER A 14 -7.98 -5.93 3.49
CA SER A 14 -9.33 -6.45 3.69
C SER A 14 -10.23 -5.97 2.56
N HIS A 15 -10.88 -6.89 1.87
CA HIS A 15 -11.89 -6.62 0.85
C HIS A 15 -13.21 -7.22 1.32
N GLY A 16 -14.12 -6.37 1.81
CA GLY A 16 -15.33 -6.82 2.50
C GLY A 16 -15.00 -7.62 3.76
N LYS A 17 -15.33 -8.93 3.76
CA LYS A 17 -15.00 -9.87 4.85
C LYS A 17 -13.78 -10.74 4.56
N GLU A 18 -13.24 -10.68 3.35
CA GLU A 18 -12.11 -11.50 2.94
C GLU A 18 -10.78 -10.75 3.08
N LEU A 19 -9.76 -11.44 3.58
CA LEU A 19 -8.40 -10.93 3.60
C LEU A 19 -7.68 -11.36 2.33
N LYS A 20 -7.42 -10.43 1.42
CA LYS A 20 -6.61 -10.69 0.21
C LYS A 20 -5.15 -10.43 0.56
N THR A 21 -4.28 -11.35 0.15
CA THR A 21 -2.84 -11.29 0.43
C THR A 21 -2.07 -11.26 -0.88
N LYS A 22 -0.79 -10.87 -0.84
CA LYS A 22 0.09 -10.90 -2.04
C LYS A 22 0.20 -12.27 -2.71
N ARG A 23 -0.10 -13.36 -1.97
CA ARG A 23 -0.09 -14.75 -2.47
C ARG A 23 -1.45 -15.22 -2.97
N SER A 24 -2.50 -14.44 -2.79
CA SER A 24 -3.82 -14.76 -3.32
C SER A 24 -3.77 -14.75 -4.84
N ASP A 25 -4.47 -15.70 -5.46
CA ASP A 25 -4.66 -15.74 -6.89
C ASP A 25 -5.33 -14.46 -7.40
N PRO A 26 -5.10 -14.08 -8.68
CA PRO A 26 -5.83 -12.98 -9.31
C PRO A 26 -7.33 -13.19 -9.19
N PHE A 27 -8.06 -12.11 -8.96
CA PHE A 27 -9.50 -12.13 -8.77
C PHE A 27 -10.16 -11.00 -9.54
N ASP A 28 -11.38 -11.23 -9.98
CA ASP A 28 -12.17 -10.23 -10.71
C ASP A 28 -12.93 -9.35 -9.73
N VAL A 29 -12.84 -8.04 -9.92
CA VAL A 29 -13.62 -7.04 -9.19
C VAL A 29 -14.23 -6.03 -10.16
N GLU A 30 -15.25 -5.31 -9.71
CA GLU A 30 -15.88 -4.28 -10.52
C GLU A 30 -14.85 -3.22 -10.96
N ALA A 31 -14.94 -2.72 -12.19
CA ALA A 31 -13.98 -1.77 -12.75
C ALA A 31 -13.78 -0.51 -11.88
N GLY A 32 -14.85 -0.02 -11.24
CA GLY A 32 -14.78 1.11 -10.30
C GLY A 32 -14.00 0.78 -9.02
N GLU A 33 -14.15 -0.44 -8.49
CA GLU A 33 -13.41 -0.91 -7.32
C GLU A 33 -11.95 -1.24 -7.66
N ALA A 34 -11.68 -1.90 -8.80
CA ALA A 34 -10.34 -2.20 -9.27
C ALA A 34 -9.46 -0.94 -9.32
N ARG A 35 -10.00 0.15 -9.91
CA ARG A 35 -9.29 1.43 -10.03
C ARG A 35 -9.03 2.09 -8.68
N GLN A 36 -9.97 2.00 -7.74
CA GLN A 36 -9.76 2.51 -6.39
C GLN A 36 -8.68 1.71 -5.64
N LEU A 37 -8.75 0.38 -5.69
CA LEU A 37 -7.76 -0.48 -5.04
C LEU A 37 -6.37 -0.34 -5.65
N GLU A 38 -6.28 -0.13 -6.96
CA GLU A 38 -5.02 0.12 -7.67
C GLU A 38 -4.45 1.50 -7.31
N SER A 39 -5.28 2.55 -7.30
CA SER A 39 -4.87 3.90 -6.88
C SER A 39 -4.43 3.95 -5.41
N LEU A 40 -5.03 3.12 -4.56
CA LEU A 40 -4.62 2.93 -3.17
C LEU A 40 -3.38 2.03 -3.05
N GLY A 41 -2.87 1.45 -4.13
CA GLY A 41 -1.71 0.55 -4.17
C GLY A 41 -1.93 -0.81 -3.49
N TYR A 42 -3.17 -1.26 -3.35
CA TYR A 42 -3.51 -2.57 -2.78
C TYR A 42 -3.42 -3.69 -3.81
N VAL A 43 -3.82 -3.42 -5.05
CA VAL A 43 -3.86 -4.37 -6.15
C VAL A 43 -3.20 -3.81 -7.40
N GLU A 44 -2.93 -4.67 -8.38
CA GLU A 44 -2.47 -4.36 -9.72
C GLU A 44 -3.46 -4.93 -10.73
N ILE A 45 -3.88 -4.14 -11.72
CA ILE A 45 -4.82 -4.61 -12.74
C ILE A 45 -4.05 -5.44 -13.76
N VAL A 46 -4.35 -6.74 -13.85
CA VAL A 46 -3.66 -7.71 -14.71
C VAL A 46 -4.49 -8.17 -15.92
N GLY A 47 -5.81 -7.90 -15.93
CA GLY A 47 -6.72 -8.23 -17.04
C GLY A 47 -7.05 -7.02 -17.92
N LYS A 48 -6.87 -7.17 -19.25
CA LYS A 48 -7.11 -6.18 -20.34
C LYS A 48 -6.97 -4.71 -19.92
N VAL A 49 -5.73 -4.31 -19.63
CA VAL A 49 -5.30 -2.94 -19.90
C VAL A 49 -4.05 -3.04 -20.75
N GLU A 50 -4.20 -2.71 -22.03
CA GLU A 50 -3.08 -2.46 -22.93
C GLU A 50 -2.33 -1.22 -22.38
N LYS A 51 -1.30 -1.51 -21.57
CA LYS A 51 -0.05 -0.77 -21.39
C LYS A 51 -0.10 0.75 -21.15
N VAL A 52 0.27 1.15 -19.93
CA VAL A 52 1.25 2.22 -19.68
C VAL A 52 2.14 1.79 -18.51
N ASP A 53 3.35 1.30 -18.84
CA ASP A 53 4.64 1.39 -18.09
C ASP A 53 4.68 2.63 -17.17
N GLU A 54 5.26 2.74 -15.97
CA GLU A 54 6.20 2.00 -15.12
C GLU A 54 6.43 2.95 -13.89
N PRO A 55 7.42 2.77 -12.99
CA PRO A 55 7.58 1.83 -11.88
C PRO A 55 7.40 2.47 -10.48
N GLU A 56 7.55 1.64 -9.45
CA GLU A 56 7.76 1.90 -8.01
C GLU A 56 8.08 3.35 -7.55
N THR A 57 7.33 3.86 -6.55
CA THR A 57 7.83 4.31 -5.24
C THR A 57 6.77 5.15 -4.52
N HIS A 58 6.26 4.65 -3.38
CA HIS A 58 6.07 5.42 -2.13
C HIS A 58 5.25 4.58 -1.13
N ALA A 59 5.90 3.54 -0.61
CA ALA A 59 5.78 3.26 0.81
C ALA A 59 7.18 3.33 1.40
N GLU A 60 7.90 4.42 1.10
CA GLU A 60 8.87 4.89 2.07
C GLU A 60 8.05 5.17 3.32
N THR A 61 8.29 4.34 4.32
CA THR A 61 8.08 4.65 5.72
C THR A 61 8.28 6.14 5.94
N PRO A 62 7.48 6.85 6.75
CA PRO A 62 7.95 8.12 7.28
C PRO A 62 9.23 7.80 8.06
N VAL A 63 10.38 8.03 7.43
CA VAL A 63 11.64 8.21 8.11
C VAL A 63 11.40 9.48 8.89
N ILE A 64 10.94 9.30 10.12
CA ILE A 64 10.85 10.33 11.14
C ILE A 64 12.29 10.82 11.33
N THR A 65 12.71 11.77 10.52
CA THR A 65 13.80 12.69 10.81
C THR A 65 13.32 13.64 11.91
N GLY A 66 13.00 13.05 13.07
CA GLY A 66 12.84 13.75 14.33
C GLY A 66 14.23 14.11 14.83
N GLU A 67 14.83 15.10 14.20
CA GLU A 67 15.96 15.81 14.75
C GLU A 67 15.56 16.35 16.15
N ARG A 68 16.44 16.10 17.12
CA ARG A 68 16.54 16.74 18.46
C ARG A 68 15.59 16.29 19.57
N LYS A 69 16.16 15.44 20.45
CA LYS A 69 16.36 15.85 21.84
C LYS A 69 17.58 15.15 22.44
N PRO A 70 18.68 15.86 22.76
CA PRO A 70 19.72 15.27 23.59
C PRO A 70 19.11 14.94 24.96
N ARG A 71 19.45 13.74 25.43
CA ARG A 71 19.09 13.19 26.73
C ARG A 71 19.35 14.23 27.82
N LYS A 72 18.38 14.43 28.72
CA LYS A 72 18.65 15.05 30.02
C LYS A 72 19.58 14.11 30.79
N ALA A 73 20.89 14.35 30.69
CA ALA A 73 21.82 13.91 31.72
C ALA A 73 21.54 14.77 32.95
N LYS A 74 20.97 14.19 34.01
CA LYS A 74 21.10 14.77 35.33
C LYS A 74 22.56 14.60 35.74
N ALA A 75 23.38 15.61 35.49
CA ALA A 75 24.59 15.82 36.27
C ALA A 75 24.14 16.53 37.55
N ASN A 76 24.01 15.78 38.64
CA ASN A 76 24.11 16.39 39.97
C ASN A 76 25.61 16.48 40.28
N ALA A 77 26.12 17.71 40.26
CA ALA A 77 27.35 18.18 40.86
C ALA A 77 27.20 19.70 40.93
N ASP A 78 27.51 20.47 41.96
CA ASP A 78 27.88 20.33 43.37
C ASP A 78 27.88 21.80 43.85
N ASP A 79 27.15 22.12 44.92
CA ASP A 79 27.40 23.21 45.91
C ASP A 79 26.32 23.14 47.01
#